data_AF-A0AAN4MZH7-F1
#
_entry.id   AF-A0AAN4MZH7-F1
#
_cell.length_a   1.000
_cell.length_b   1.000
_cell.length_c   1.000
_cell.angle_alpha   90.00
_cell.angle_beta   90.00
_cell.angle_gamma   90.00
#
_symmetry.space_group_name_H-M   'P 1'
#
loop_
_entity.id
_entity.type
_entity.pdbx_description
1 polymer ?
#
loop_
_entity_poly.entity_id
_entity_poly.type
_entity_poly.pdbx_seq_one_letter_code
_entity_poly.pdbx_strand_id
1 'polypeptide(L)'
;MKGLTELIVAGCILFGLLLTPLVFSILDFISGVRKARQRGERITSDRYRRSVKKVAGYYNLLLALVVVDCMHMGCSWFLNSYYDYHIPTFPFVTLAGAFFVAAIEIKSIREKAEDKVKKELTDVALLAVEIAKYKDTPAEAAKAIADYFNGTSKKE
;
A
#
# COMPACT_ATOMS: atom_id res chain seq x y z
N MET A 1 -15.88 -11.80 -36.84
CA MET A 1 -14.68 -10.99 -36.47
C MET A 1 -14.93 -10.03 -35.31
N LYS A 2 -16.09 -9.35 -35.20
CA LYS A 2 -16.38 -8.40 -34.10
C LYS A 2 -16.19 -8.99 -32.69
N GLY A 3 -16.76 -10.18 -32.41
CA GLY A 3 -16.63 -10.81 -31.08
C GLY A 3 -15.21 -11.20 -30.68
N LEU A 4 -14.33 -11.54 -31.64
CA LEU A 4 -12.92 -11.83 -31.35
C LEU A 4 -12.18 -10.55 -30.94
N THR A 5 -12.43 -9.44 -31.65
CA THR A 5 -11.85 -8.13 -31.32
C THR A 5 -12.28 -7.66 -29.94
N GLU A 6 -13.55 -7.83 -29.58
CA GLU A 6 -14.08 -7.50 -28.24
C GLU A 6 -13.38 -8.30 -27.14
N LEU A 7 -13.18 -9.61 -27.34
CA LEU A 7 -12.47 -10.46 -26.38
C LEU A 7 -10.99 -10.07 -26.25
N ILE A 8 -10.32 -9.70 -27.34
CA ILE A 8 -8.94 -9.20 -27.31
C ILE A 8 -8.86 -7.90 -26.50
N VAL A 9 -9.75 -6.93 -26.79
CA VAL A 9 -9.78 -5.65 -26.08
C VAL A 9 -10.07 -5.88 -24.60
N ALA A 10 -11.05 -6.70 -24.27
CA ALA A 10 -11.37 -7.04 -22.89
C ALA A 10 -10.20 -7.73 -22.19
N GLY A 11 -9.48 -8.63 -22.88
CA GLY A 11 -8.24 -9.23 -22.38
C GLY A 11 -7.14 -8.20 -22.08
N CYS A 12 -6.95 -7.21 -22.96
CA CYS A 12 -6.02 -6.11 -22.72
C CYS A 12 -6.42 -5.27 -21.50
N ILE A 13 -7.71 -4.99 -21.32
CA ILE A 13 -8.23 -4.27 -20.14
C ILE A 13 -7.96 -5.09 -18.88
N LEU A 14 -8.28 -6.38 -18.90
CA LEU A 14 -8.08 -7.30 -17.78
C LEU A 14 -6.60 -7.39 -17.39
N PHE A 15 -5.71 -7.46 -18.39
CA PHE A 15 -4.27 -7.39 -18.17
C PHE A 15 -3.85 -6.07 -17.51
N GLY A 16 -4.36 -4.93 -18.00
CA GLY A 16 -4.13 -3.62 -17.38
C GLY A 16 -4.60 -3.57 -15.93
N LEU A 17 -5.78 -4.12 -15.63
CA LEU A 17 -6.31 -4.22 -14.26
C LEU A 17 -5.42 -5.06 -13.36
N LEU A 18 -4.92 -6.19 -13.86
CA LEU A 18 -4.00 -7.06 -13.12
C LEU A 18 -2.63 -6.42 -12.89
N LEU A 19 -2.22 -5.41 -13.66
CA LEU A 19 -0.98 -4.67 -13.38
C LEU A 19 -1.14 -3.64 -12.25
N THR A 20 -2.36 -3.18 -11.98
CA THR A 20 -2.60 -2.11 -10.99
C THR A 20 -2.06 -2.42 -9.59
N PRO A 21 -2.23 -3.62 -9.00
CA PRO A 21 -1.69 -3.94 -7.66
C PRO A 21 -0.16 -3.93 -7.64
N LEU A 22 0.50 -4.35 -8.72
CA LEU A 22 1.96 -4.30 -8.81
C LEU A 22 2.44 -2.85 -8.80
N VAL A 23 1.84 -1.99 -9.62
CA VAL A 23 2.21 -0.57 -9.68
C VAL A 23 2.04 0.08 -8.31
N PHE A 24 0.89 -0.09 -7.65
CA PHE A 24 0.66 0.48 -6.32
C PHE A 24 1.61 -0.09 -5.26
N SER A 25 1.87 -1.39 -5.29
CA SER A 25 2.79 -2.04 -4.34
C SER A 25 4.24 -1.58 -4.52
N ILE A 26 4.68 -1.36 -5.77
CA ILE A 26 6.00 -0.80 -6.07
C ILE A 26 6.10 0.64 -5.57
N LEU A 27 5.06 1.45 -5.77
CA LEU A 27 5.03 2.84 -5.28
C LEU A 27 5.06 2.90 -3.74
N ASP A 28 4.28 2.07 -3.05
CA ASP A 28 4.33 1.95 -1.57
C ASP A 28 5.71 1.49 -1.11
N PHE A 29 6.32 0.54 -1.83
CA PHE A 29 7.65 0.03 -1.51
C PHE A 29 8.74 1.09 -1.68
N ILE A 30 8.80 1.80 -2.81
CA ILE A 30 9.77 2.88 -3.06
C ILE A 30 9.61 3.99 -2.02
N SER A 31 8.36 4.39 -1.73
CA SER A 31 8.05 5.38 -0.69
C SER A 31 8.54 4.93 0.68
N GLY A 32 8.32 3.66 1.03
CA GLY A 32 8.79 3.05 2.28
C GLY A 32 10.32 3.03 2.39
N VAL A 33 11.03 2.64 1.33
CA VAL A 33 12.50 2.61 1.28
C VAL A 33 13.08 4.01 1.41
N ARG A 34 12.53 4.99 0.67
CA ARG A 34 12.98 6.38 0.75
C ARG A 34 12.82 6.95 2.16
N LYS A 35 11.68 6.69 2.81
CA LYS A 35 11.40 7.13 4.19
C LYS A 35 12.33 6.45 5.20
N ALA A 36 12.63 5.16 5.04
CA ALA A 36 13.55 4.44 5.92
C ALA A 36 14.96 5.02 5.86
N ARG A 37 15.45 5.30 4.64
CA ARG A 37 16.77 5.90 4.42
C ARG A 37 16.89 7.30 5.04
N GLN A 38 15.85 8.12 4.95
CA GLN A 38 15.81 9.46 5.59
C GLN A 38 15.89 9.41 7.12
N ARG A 39 15.49 8.29 7.74
CA ARG A 39 15.50 8.11 9.20
C ARG A 39 16.72 7.33 9.71
N GLY A 40 17.61 6.89 8.82
CA GLY A 40 18.72 6.01 9.18
C GLY A 40 18.28 4.61 9.64
N GLU A 41 17.03 4.20 9.38
CA GLU A 41 16.55 2.86 9.76
C GLU A 41 17.18 1.79 8.86
N ARG A 42 17.65 0.68 9.46
CA ARG A 42 18.11 -0.49 8.68
C ARG A 42 16.94 -1.11 7.91
N ILE A 43 17.14 -1.34 6.61
CA ILE A 43 16.17 -2.04 5.77
C ILE A 43 16.38 -3.55 5.95
N THR A 44 15.40 -4.23 6.57
CA THR A 44 15.48 -5.68 6.83
C THR A 44 14.71 -6.50 5.79
N SER A 45 15.13 -7.75 5.59
CA SER A 45 14.48 -8.74 4.72
C SER A 45 13.00 -8.98 5.09
N ASP A 46 12.63 -8.85 6.37
CA ASP A 46 11.25 -8.99 6.83
C ASP A 46 10.30 -7.93 6.24
N ARG A 47 10.79 -6.73 5.95
CA ARG A 47 10.00 -5.67 5.32
C ARG A 47 9.68 -6.05 3.87
N TYR A 48 10.64 -6.62 3.15
CA TYR A 48 10.42 -7.17 1.80
C TYR A 48 9.44 -8.34 1.80
N ARG A 49 9.59 -9.28 2.74
CA ARG A 49 8.68 -10.44 2.86
C ARG A 49 7.23 -10.01 3.09
N ARG A 50 7.02 -8.93 3.85
CA ARG A 50 5.68 -8.33 4.05
C ARG A 50 5.11 -7.77 2.75
N SER A 51 5.89 -7.03 1.97
CA SER A 51 5.45 -6.51 0.66
C SER A 51 5.08 -7.63 -0.31
N VAL A 52 5.90 -8.70 -0.38
CA VAL A 52 5.60 -9.86 -1.24
C VAL A 52 4.31 -10.56 -0.80
N LYS A 53 4.11 -10.78 0.50
CA LYS A 53 2.86 -11.35 1.02
C LYS A 53 1.62 -10.50 0.68
N LYS A 54 1.77 -9.17 0.72
CA LYS A 54 0.73 -8.22 0.36
C LYS A 54 0.32 -8.37 -1.11
N VAL A 55 1.31 -8.36 -2.01
CA VAL A 55 1.13 -8.57 -3.45
C VAL A 55 0.46 -9.93 -3.73
N ALA A 56 0.94 -11.00 -3.10
CA ALA A 56 0.35 -12.33 -3.25
C ALA A 56 -1.12 -12.36 -2.79
N GLY A 57 -1.45 -11.70 -1.67
CA GLY A 57 -2.82 -11.57 -1.19
C GLY A 57 -3.74 -10.85 -2.19
N TYR A 58 -3.25 -9.77 -2.82
CA TYR A 58 -4.03 -9.05 -3.84
C TYR A 58 -4.23 -9.87 -5.11
N TYR A 59 -3.22 -10.62 -5.55
CA TYR A 59 -3.37 -11.49 -6.72
C TYR A 59 -4.29 -12.68 -6.44
N ASN A 60 -4.24 -13.26 -5.24
CA ASN A 60 -5.18 -14.32 -4.87
C ASN A 60 -6.64 -13.83 -4.96
N LEU A 61 -6.91 -12.62 -4.45
CA LEU A 61 -8.22 -11.99 -4.57
C LEU A 61 -8.57 -11.72 -6.04
N LEU A 62 -7.72 -10.99 -6.77
CA LEU A 62 -8.04 -10.56 -8.12
C LEU A 62 -8.17 -11.71 -9.09
N LEU A 63 -7.32 -12.75 -9.01
CA LEU A 63 -7.44 -13.94 -9.85
C LEU A 63 -8.77 -14.66 -9.62
N ALA A 64 -9.28 -14.70 -8.39
CA ALA A 64 -10.61 -15.23 -8.13
C ALA A 64 -11.71 -14.40 -8.82
N LEU A 65 -11.57 -13.07 -8.83
CA LEU A 65 -12.51 -12.18 -9.53
C LEU A 65 -12.39 -12.29 -11.06
N VAL A 66 -11.18 -12.52 -11.59
CA VAL A 66 -10.97 -12.79 -13.03
C VAL A 66 -11.76 -14.01 -13.47
N VAL A 67 -11.77 -15.09 -12.68
CA VAL A 67 -12.56 -16.29 -13.00
C VAL A 67 -14.04 -15.95 -13.12
N VAL A 68 -14.58 -15.12 -12.22
CA VAL A 68 -15.98 -14.66 -12.27
C VAL A 68 -16.26 -13.85 -13.54
N ASP A 69 -15.38 -12.91 -13.89
CA ASP A 69 -15.54 -12.13 -15.13
C ASP A 69 -15.42 -12.99 -16.38
N CYS A 70 -14.50 -13.97 -16.41
CA CYS A 70 -14.39 -14.92 -17.51
C CYS A 70 -15.70 -15.71 -17.71
N MET A 71 -16.34 -16.14 -16.61
CA MET A 71 -17.65 -16.80 -16.67
C MET A 71 -18.72 -15.86 -17.24
N HIS A 72 -18.81 -14.62 -16.74
CA HIS A 72 -19.75 -13.62 -17.23
C HIS A 72 -19.52 -13.28 -18.71
N MET A 73 -18.28 -13.12 -19.14
CA MET A 73 -17.92 -12.84 -20.53
C MET A 73 -18.23 -14.03 -21.45
N GLY A 74 -18.02 -15.26 -20.97
CA GLY A 74 -18.43 -16.48 -21.67
C GLY A 74 -19.95 -16.55 -21.88
N CYS A 75 -20.72 -16.24 -20.83
CA CYS A 75 -22.18 -16.14 -20.92
C CYS A 75 -22.63 -15.05 -21.90
N SER A 76 -22.00 -13.86 -21.83
CA SER A 76 -22.29 -12.73 -22.72
C SER A 76 -22.00 -13.09 -24.18
N TRP A 77 -20.87 -13.75 -24.44
CA TRP A 77 -20.51 -14.24 -25.77
C TRP A 77 -21.51 -15.27 -26.29
N PHE A 78 -21.94 -16.22 -25.45
CA PHE A 78 -22.95 -17.22 -25.81
C PHE A 78 -24.30 -16.57 -26.15
N LEU A 79 -24.80 -15.68 -25.29
CA LEU A 79 -26.08 -15.01 -25.50
C LEU A 79 -26.06 -14.12 -26.75
N ASN A 80 -24.95 -13.42 -27.01
CA ASN A 80 -24.77 -12.62 -28.21
C ASN A 80 -24.73 -13.49 -29.48
N SER A 81 -24.13 -14.68 -29.42
CA SER A 81 -23.96 -15.55 -30.58
C SER A 81 -25.23 -16.32 -30.95
N TYR A 82 -26.08 -16.67 -29.98
CA TYR A 82 -27.23 -17.57 -30.19
C TYR A 82 -28.59 -16.90 -30.01
N TYR A 83 -28.68 -15.81 -29.24
CA TYR A 83 -29.95 -15.20 -28.85
C TYR A 83 -30.04 -13.70 -29.19
N ASP A 84 -29.06 -13.16 -29.93
CA ASP A 84 -28.97 -11.75 -30.35
C ASP A 84 -29.06 -10.75 -29.18
N TYR A 85 -28.67 -11.18 -27.97
CA TYR A 85 -28.59 -10.34 -26.79
C TYR A 85 -27.20 -9.69 -26.71
N HIS A 86 -27.16 -8.37 -26.84
CA HIS A 86 -25.92 -7.60 -26.72
C HIS A 86 -25.64 -7.19 -25.26
N ILE A 87 -25.03 -8.09 -24.50
CA ILE A 87 -24.52 -7.80 -23.15
C ILE A 87 -23.05 -7.36 -23.25
N PRO A 88 -22.63 -6.29 -22.56
CA PRO A 88 -21.24 -5.82 -22.60
C PRO A 88 -20.23 -6.86 -22.07
N THR A 89 -19.25 -7.20 -22.90
CA THR A 89 -18.11 -8.07 -22.55
C THR A 89 -17.02 -7.26 -21.84
N PHE A 90 -17.28 -6.90 -20.57
CA PHE A 90 -16.37 -6.08 -19.76
C PHE A 90 -16.13 -6.69 -18.37
N PRO A 91 -14.89 -6.65 -17.83
CA PRO A 91 -14.53 -7.26 -16.54
C PRO A 91 -14.91 -6.37 -15.35
N PHE A 92 -16.23 -6.23 -15.10
CA PHE A 92 -16.75 -5.35 -14.06
C PHE A 92 -16.32 -5.75 -12.65
N VAL A 93 -16.25 -7.05 -12.37
CA VAL A 93 -15.98 -7.55 -11.01
C VAL A 93 -14.51 -7.35 -10.65
N THR A 94 -13.61 -7.65 -11.57
CA THR A 94 -12.16 -7.44 -11.44
C THR A 94 -11.85 -5.94 -11.38
N LEU A 95 -12.56 -5.10 -12.13
CA LEU A 95 -12.44 -3.65 -12.04
C LEU A 95 -12.77 -3.15 -10.62
N ALA A 96 -13.89 -3.60 -10.05
CA ALA A 96 -14.27 -3.24 -8.67
C ALA A 96 -13.22 -3.74 -7.66
N GLY A 97 -12.72 -4.97 -7.84
CA GLY A 97 -11.63 -5.52 -7.03
C GLY A 97 -10.34 -4.69 -7.11
N ALA A 98 -9.97 -4.22 -8.29
CA ALA A 98 -8.79 -3.39 -8.50
C ALA A 98 -8.93 -2.04 -7.76
N PHE A 99 -10.10 -1.40 -7.83
CA PHE A 99 -10.38 -0.19 -7.05
C PHE A 99 -10.32 -0.44 -5.55
N PHE A 100 -10.84 -1.57 -5.08
CA PHE A 100 -10.78 -1.96 -3.68
C PHE A 100 -9.33 -2.11 -3.18
N VAL A 101 -8.48 -2.81 -3.95
CA VAL A 101 -7.05 -2.95 -3.65
C VAL A 101 -6.35 -1.58 -3.65
N ALA A 102 -6.62 -0.74 -4.65
CA ALA A 102 -6.06 0.61 -4.73
C ALA A 102 -6.44 1.46 -3.50
N ALA A 103 -7.69 1.37 -3.05
CA ALA A 103 -8.17 2.08 -1.85
C ALA A 103 -7.43 1.63 -0.59
N ILE A 104 -7.19 0.31 -0.42
CA ILE A 104 -6.40 -0.22 0.71
C ILE A 104 -4.98 0.35 0.69
N GLU A 105 -4.34 0.40 -0.48
CA GLU A 105 -2.97 0.92 -0.60
C GLU A 105 -2.88 2.42 -0.29
N ILE A 106 -3.80 3.22 -0.83
CA ILE A 106 -3.87 4.65 -0.54
C ILE A 106 -4.07 4.89 0.96
N LYS A 107 -4.97 4.13 1.60
CA LYS A 107 -5.19 4.22 3.05
C LYS A 107 -3.93 3.83 3.82
N SER A 108 -3.25 2.76 3.42
CA SER A 108 -2.00 2.30 4.05
C SER A 108 -0.89 3.35 3.99
N ILE A 109 -0.77 4.09 2.89
CA ILE A 109 0.22 5.17 2.75
C ILE A 109 -0.11 6.35 3.68
N ARG A 110 -1.40 6.70 3.81
CA ARG A 110 -1.88 7.79 4.68
C ARG A 110 -1.68 7.47 6.16
N GLU A 111 -2.08 6.28 6.61
CA GLU A 111 -1.89 5.83 8.00
C GLU A 111 -0.42 5.88 8.41
N LYS A 112 0.49 5.37 7.55
CA LYS A 112 1.95 5.46 7.79
C LYS A 112 2.47 6.90 7.91
N ALA A 113 1.79 7.89 7.33
CA ALA A 113 2.17 9.30 7.45
C ALA A 113 1.68 9.89 8.78
N GLU A 114 0.44 9.61 9.16
CA GLU A 114 -0.14 10.08 10.43
C GLU A 114 0.56 9.48 11.66
N ASP A 115 0.90 8.18 11.62
CA ASP A 115 1.64 7.52 12.70
C ASP A 115 3.03 8.12 12.92
N LYS A 116 3.66 8.65 11.86
CA LYS A 116 4.93 9.38 11.97
C LYS A 116 4.74 10.69 12.75
N VAL A 117 3.73 11.47 12.38
CA VAL A 117 3.44 12.77 13.02
C VAL A 117 3.10 12.57 14.50
N LYS A 118 2.30 11.55 14.83
CA LYS A 118 1.98 11.22 16.22
C LYS A 118 3.23 10.88 17.02
N LYS A 119 4.14 10.08 16.46
CA LYS A 119 5.38 9.71 17.15
C LYS A 119 6.26 10.94 17.41
N GLU A 120 6.45 11.79 16.41
CA GLU A 120 7.24 13.03 16.55
C GLU A 120 6.62 13.97 17.60
N LEU A 121 5.30 14.15 17.61
CA LEU A 121 4.60 14.94 18.63
C LEU A 121 4.73 14.34 20.04
N THR A 122 4.69 13.00 20.15
CA THR A 122 4.84 12.29 21.43
C THR A 122 6.27 12.44 21.97
N ASP A 123 7.28 12.32 21.11
CA ASP A 123 8.68 12.51 21.48
C ASP A 123 8.95 13.96 21.94
N VAL A 124 8.38 14.96 21.24
CA VAL A 124 8.46 16.38 21.65
C VAL A 124 7.74 16.63 22.97
N ALA A 125 6.55 16.04 23.17
CA ALA A 125 5.80 16.18 24.41
C ALA A 125 6.55 15.55 25.60
N LEU A 126 7.15 14.36 25.41
CA LEU A 126 8.01 13.72 26.40
C LEU A 126 9.22 14.58 26.75
N LEU A 127 9.91 15.14 25.75
CA LEU A 127 11.02 16.08 25.97
C LEU A 127 10.58 17.33 26.74
N ALA A 128 9.44 17.92 26.41
CA ALA A 128 8.92 19.09 27.11
C ALA A 128 8.56 18.79 28.57
N VAL A 129 7.98 17.62 28.85
CA VAL A 129 7.70 17.14 30.21
C VAL A 129 9.00 16.92 30.98
N GLU A 130 10.02 16.33 30.35
CA GLU A 130 11.32 16.13 30.98
C GLU A 130 11.98 17.47 31.34
N ILE A 131 11.96 18.45 30.43
CA ILE A 131 12.48 19.82 30.67
C ILE A 131 11.72 20.51 31.81
N ALA A 132 10.40 20.35 31.86
CA ALA A 132 9.56 20.96 32.90
C ALA A 132 9.83 20.42 34.31
N LYS A 133 10.35 19.19 34.45
CA LYS A 133 10.76 18.65 35.76
C LYS A 133 11.99 19.35 36.35
N TYR A 134 12.81 20.01 35.53
CA TYR A 134 14.07 20.66 35.93
C TYR A 134 14.00 22.19 35.87
N LYS A 135 12.79 22.75 36.01
CA LYS A 135 12.47 24.18 35.80
C LYS A 135 13.29 25.16 36.64
N ASP A 136 13.86 24.72 37.77
CA ASP A 136 14.55 25.59 38.74
C ASP A 136 16.08 25.64 38.56
N THR A 137 16.69 24.78 37.73
CA THR A 137 18.15 24.73 37.50
C THR A 137 18.48 24.52 36.02
N PRO A 138 18.63 25.59 35.22
CA PRO A 138 18.87 25.49 33.78
C PRO A 138 20.16 24.72 33.40
N ALA A 139 21.14 24.65 34.32
CA ALA A 139 22.37 23.88 34.13
C ALA A 139 22.15 22.35 34.23
N GLU A 140 21.20 21.89 35.05
CA GLU A 140 20.90 20.45 35.20
C GLU A 140 20.02 19.94 34.06
N ALA A 141 19.08 20.77 33.58
CA ALA A 141 18.30 20.48 32.37
C ALA A 141 19.21 20.31 31.15
N ALA A 142 20.18 21.21 30.96
CA ALA A 142 21.15 21.12 29.85
C ALA A 142 22.02 19.85 29.95
N LYS A 143 22.38 19.44 31.16
CA LYS A 143 23.18 18.23 31.41
C LYS A 143 22.39 16.95 31.20
N ALA A 144 21.12 16.89 31.63
CA ALA A 144 20.23 15.76 31.39
C ALA A 144 19.92 15.57 29.90
N ILE A 145 19.73 16.67 29.15
CA ILE A 145 19.59 16.62 27.69
C ILE A 145 20.88 16.10 27.05
N ALA A 146 22.05 16.62 27.45
CA ALA A 146 23.34 16.17 26.93
C ALA A 146 23.62 14.69 27.24
N ASP A 147 23.26 14.20 28.42
CA ASP A 147 23.42 12.78 28.81
C ASP A 147 22.44 11.86 28.06
N TYR A 148 21.23 12.32 27.75
CA TYR A 148 20.28 11.59 26.89
C TYR A 148 20.82 11.42 25.46
N PHE A 149 21.41 12.48 24.89
CA PHE A 149 22.07 12.43 23.58
C PHE A 149 23.39 11.66 23.59
N ASN A 150 24.16 11.71 24.68
CA ASN A 150 25.42 10.96 24.79
C ASN A 150 25.21 9.47 25.08
N GLY A 151 24.18 9.11 25.86
CA GLY A 151 23.79 7.72 26.15
C GLY A 151 23.19 6.97 24.96
N THR A 152 22.62 7.70 24.00
CA THR A 152 22.16 7.13 22.73
C THR A 152 23.31 6.85 21.74
N SER A 153 24.46 7.54 21.86
CA SER A 153 25.66 7.25 21.05
C SER A 153 26.43 5.99 21.49
N LYS A 154 26.21 5.49 22.71
CA LYS A 154 26.91 4.32 23.27
C LYS A 154 26.20 2.97 23.08
N LYS A 155 25.09 2.95 22.34
CA LYS A 155 24.41 1.72 21.91
C LYS A 155 24.59 1.51 20.41
N GLU A 156 25.84 1.41 19.97
CA GLU A 156 26.23 0.70 18.75
C GLU A 156 27.03 -0.54 19.10
#